data_AF-A0A535SFV3-F1
#
_entry.id   AF-A0A535SFV3-F1
#
_cell.length_a   1.000
_cell.length_b   1.000
_cell.length_c   1.000
_cell.angle_alpha   90.00
_cell.angle_beta   90.00
_cell.angle_gamma   90.00
#
_symmetry.space_group_name_H-M   'P 1'
#
loop_
_entity.id
_entity.type
_entity.pdbx_description
1 polymer ?
#
loop_
_entity_poly.entity_id
_entity_poly.type
_entity_poly.pdbx_seq_one_letter_code
_entity_poly.pdbx_strand_id
1 'polypeptide(L)'
;MLDNDAFVFDCVCHVFNFDMRNAYGKPGQMFINHLYAFHQVLTPPGERVLGPEEFLREWSIDEIARMVFEESGTDMIVAQPLPLTDLFYDGLSQWEKCAAMAQKYPDRAIFWGSVNPLEGRKALDLMERQVKEYGAKAFKLYNVRYDYGEPFPWRMDDPRVA
;
A
#
# COMPACT_ATOMS: atom_id res chain seq x y z
N MET A 1 -4.30 15.06 -21.88
CA MET A 1 -5.52 14.25 -21.75
C MET A 1 -5.29 12.99 -22.55
N LEU A 2 -5.43 11.82 -21.95
CA LEU A 2 -5.63 10.62 -22.76
C LEU A 2 -6.97 10.83 -23.47
N ASP A 3 -6.96 10.85 -24.80
CA ASP A 3 -8.16 10.56 -25.57
C ASP A 3 -8.71 9.19 -25.11
N ASN A 4 -10.04 9.10 -24.92
CA ASN A 4 -10.91 7.92 -25.13
C ASN A 4 -11.81 7.51 -23.95
N ASP A 5 -13.02 7.07 -24.34
CA ASP A 5 -14.11 6.36 -23.61
C ASP A 5 -13.70 5.14 -22.75
N ALA A 6 -12.44 5.02 -22.31
CA ALA A 6 -11.97 3.88 -21.53
C ALA A 6 -12.06 4.16 -20.03
N PHE A 7 -12.66 3.22 -19.29
CA PHE A 7 -12.63 3.23 -17.82
C PHE A 7 -11.30 2.65 -17.32
N VAL A 8 -10.49 3.47 -16.65
CA VAL A 8 -9.17 3.11 -16.14
C VAL A 8 -9.29 2.67 -14.68
N PHE A 9 -9.14 1.37 -14.46
CA PHE A 9 -9.13 0.76 -13.14
C PHE A 9 -7.70 0.35 -12.74
N ASP A 10 -7.06 1.15 -11.89
CA ASP A 10 -5.76 0.82 -11.32
C ASP A 10 -5.88 -0.21 -10.19
N CYS A 11 -5.35 -1.39 -10.42
CA CYS A 11 -5.42 -2.49 -9.46
C CYS A 11 -4.33 -2.45 -8.38
N VAL A 12 -3.48 -1.41 -8.31
CA VAL A 12 -2.41 -1.28 -7.31
C VAL A 12 -2.21 0.18 -6.87
N CYS A 13 -2.90 0.60 -5.81
CA CYS A 13 -2.70 1.91 -5.19
C CYS A 13 -2.39 1.79 -3.68
N HIS A 14 -1.56 2.70 -3.17
CA HIS A 14 -1.08 2.69 -1.79
C HIS A 14 -1.29 4.05 -1.14
N VAL A 15 -1.82 4.06 0.09
CA VAL A 15 -1.84 5.26 0.95
C VAL A 15 -0.56 5.25 1.76
N PHE A 16 0.47 5.93 1.24
CA PHE A 16 1.85 5.81 1.75
C PHE A 16 2.09 6.62 3.04
N ASN A 17 2.85 6.02 3.95
CA ASN A 17 3.47 6.70 5.10
C ASN A 17 5.00 6.69 4.96
N PHE A 18 5.55 7.75 4.35
CA PHE A 18 6.99 7.95 4.19
C PHE A 18 7.62 8.78 5.31
N ASP A 19 6.90 9.01 6.42
CA ASP A 19 7.48 9.70 7.56
C ASP A 19 8.64 8.88 8.13
N MET A 20 9.81 9.50 8.30
CA MET A 20 11.00 8.82 8.82
C MET A 20 10.80 8.23 10.22
N ARG A 21 9.82 8.73 10.99
CA ARG A 21 9.45 8.16 12.30
C ARG A 21 8.75 6.80 12.16
N ASN A 22 8.11 6.53 11.02
CA ASN A 22 7.52 5.23 10.73
C ASN A 22 8.59 4.19 10.38
N ALA A 23 9.80 4.60 9.97
CA ALA A 23 10.87 3.66 9.61
C ALA A 23 11.45 2.95 10.84
N TYR A 24 11.49 1.62 10.78
CA TYR A 24 12.17 0.76 11.73
C TYR A 24 13.66 0.67 11.40
N GLY A 25 14.46 1.47 12.10
CA GLY A 25 15.91 1.48 11.97
C GLY A 25 16.42 1.92 10.59
N LYS A 26 17.73 1.67 10.36
CA LYS A 26 18.41 2.06 9.11
C LYS A 26 17.83 1.39 7.85
N PRO A 27 17.42 0.10 7.85
CA PRO A 27 16.83 -0.53 6.68
C PRO A 27 15.55 0.16 6.19
N GLY A 28 14.61 0.49 7.09
CA GLY A 28 13.39 1.21 6.73
C GLY A 28 13.69 2.61 6.17
N GLN A 29 14.63 3.33 6.76
CA GLN A 29 15.05 4.66 6.28
C GLN A 29 15.66 4.57 4.88
N MET A 30 16.52 3.58 4.63
CA MET A 30 17.11 3.36 3.31
C MET A 30 16.03 3.00 2.28
N PHE A 31 15.03 2.21 2.66
CA PHE A 31 13.92 1.84 1.78
C PHE A 31 13.13 3.08 1.32
N ILE A 32 12.73 3.96 2.25
CA ILE A 32 12.02 5.21 1.91
C ILE A 32 12.90 6.12 1.04
N ASN A 33 14.18 6.28 1.39
CA ASN A 33 15.11 7.10 0.60
C ASN A 33 15.28 6.56 -0.83
N HIS A 34 15.23 5.23 -1.01
CA HIS A 34 15.25 4.61 -2.33
C HIS A 34 14.00 4.94 -3.15
N LEU A 35 12.82 4.93 -2.53
CA LEU A 35 11.58 5.36 -3.19
C LEU A 35 11.60 6.84 -3.56
N TYR A 36 12.18 7.71 -2.72
CA TYR A 36 12.38 9.11 -3.08
C TYR A 36 13.35 9.28 -4.25
N ALA A 37 14.43 8.49 -4.31
CA ALA A 37 15.33 8.50 -5.46
C ALA A 37 14.61 8.06 -6.75
N PHE A 38 13.72 7.07 -6.69
CA PHE A 38 12.86 6.71 -7.84
C PHE A 38 11.95 7.85 -8.24
N HIS A 39 11.31 8.53 -7.30
CA HIS A 39 10.52 9.73 -7.61
C HIS A 39 11.34 10.77 -8.36
N GLN A 40 12.57 11.06 -7.91
CA GLN A 40 13.43 12.05 -8.59
C GLN A 40 13.86 11.64 -10.00
N VAL A 41 14.04 10.34 -10.26
CA VAL A 41 14.57 9.84 -11.54
C VAL A 41 13.48 9.43 -12.53
N LEU A 42 12.33 8.96 -12.04
CA LEU A 42 11.23 8.45 -12.86
C LEU A 42 10.15 9.50 -13.13
N THR A 43 10.18 10.66 -12.44
CA THR A 43 9.31 11.78 -12.82
C THR A 43 9.65 12.25 -14.24
N PRO A 44 8.67 12.32 -15.16
CA PRO A 44 8.94 12.71 -16.54
C PRO A 44 9.60 14.09 -16.67
N PRO A 45 10.47 14.31 -17.68
CA PRO A 45 11.05 15.63 -17.92
C PRO A 45 9.97 16.70 -18.13
N GLY A 46 10.09 17.83 -17.43
CA GLY A 46 9.13 18.94 -17.48
C GLY A 46 8.01 18.86 -16.44
N GLU A 47 7.85 17.73 -15.76
CA GLU A 47 6.92 17.59 -14.63
C GLU A 47 7.56 18.02 -13.31
N ARG A 48 6.70 18.36 -12.34
CA ARG A 48 7.16 18.81 -11.02
C ARG A 48 7.76 17.66 -10.22
N VAL A 49 9.05 17.78 -9.88
CA VAL A 49 9.70 16.91 -8.90
C VAL A 49 9.50 17.49 -7.49
N LEU A 50 8.74 16.79 -6.65
CA LEU A 50 8.58 17.13 -5.23
C LEU A 50 9.92 17.10 -4.48
N GLY A 51 10.14 18.09 -3.61
CA GLY A 51 11.28 18.10 -2.69
C GLY A 51 11.13 17.07 -1.57
N PRO A 52 12.19 16.85 -0.77
CA PRO A 52 12.19 15.81 0.27
C PRO A 52 11.16 16.09 1.36
N GLU A 53 10.98 17.34 1.78
CA GLU A 53 9.97 17.69 2.80
C GLU A 53 8.52 17.44 2.33
N GLU A 54 8.28 17.57 1.03
CA GLU A 54 6.96 17.34 0.44
C GLU A 54 6.67 15.86 0.22
N PHE A 55 7.70 15.06 -0.07
CA PHE A 55 7.59 13.64 -0.40
C PHE A 55 7.72 12.73 0.84
N LEU A 56 8.72 12.98 1.69
CA LEU A 56 9.12 12.14 2.84
C LEU A 56 8.26 12.42 4.08
N ARG A 57 6.95 12.22 3.91
CA ARG A 57 5.95 12.43 4.95
C ARG A 57 4.86 11.38 4.82
N GLU A 58 3.98 11.39 5.80
CA GLU A 58 2.73 10.70 5.68
C GLU A 58 1.78 11.41 4.70
N TRP A 59 1.23 10.66 3.75
CA TRP A 59 0.23 11.15 2.81
C TRP A 59 -1.17 10.88 3.34
N SER A 60 -2.02 11.89 3.28
CA SER A 60 -3.42 11.75 3.65
C SER A 60 -4.22 11.05 2.54
N ILE A 61 -5.34 10.46 2.94
CA ILE A 61 -6.31 9.85 2.00
C ILE A 61 -6.75 10.84 0.92
N ASP A 62 -6.96 12.11 1.29
CA ASP A 62 -7.46 13.13 0.37
C ASP A 62 -6.41 13.58 -0.64
N GLU A 63 -5.14 13.63 -0.23
CA GLU A 63 -4.05 13.94 -1.14
C GLU A 63 -3.82 12.80 -2.13
N ILE A 64 -3.86 11.54 -1.68
CA ILE A 64 -3.81 10.38 -2.58
C ILE A 64 -5.00 10.41 -3.53
N ALA A 65 -6.22 10.62 -3.03
CA ALA A 65 -7.44 10.67 -3.83
C ALA A 65 -7.38 11.76 -4.90
N ARG A 66 -6.90 12.96 -4.55
CA ARG A 66 -6.69 14.04 -5.51
C ARG A 66 -5.66 13.66 -6.57
N MET A 67 -4.50 13.13 -6.17
CA MET A 67 -3.46 12.72 -7.12
C MET A 67 -3.96 11.66 -8.11
N VAL A 68 -4.70 10.65 -7.64
CA VAL A 68 -5.16 9.56 -8.51
C VAL A 68 -6.41 9.93 -9.30
N PHE A 69 -7.41 10.59 -8.71
CA PHE A 69 -8.70 10.79 -9.37
C PHE A 69 -8.88 12.14 -10.07
N GLU A 70 -8.13 13.16 -9.66
CA GLU A 70 -8.26 14.52 -10.21
C GLU A 70 -7.05 14.90 -11.08
N GLU A 71 -5.86 14.46 -10.69
CA GLU A 71 -4.59 14.81 -11.34
C GLU A 71 -4.05 13.70 -12.26
N SER A 72 -4.78 12.60 -12.39
CA SER A 72 -4.48 11.49 -13.31
C SER A 72 -5.71 11.07 -14.12
N GLY A 73 -5.53 10.15 -15.07
CA GLY A 73 -6.62 9.55 -15.83
C GLY A 73 -7.24 8.30 -15.18
N THR A 74 -7.12 8.13 -13.85
CA THR A 74 -7.60 6.93 -13.13
C THR A 74 -9.03 7.14 -12.61
N ASP A 75 -9.95 6.26 -12.98
CA ASP A 75 -11.35 6.32 -12.54
C ASP A 75 -11.58 5.60 -11.22
N MET A 76 -10.83 4.51 -10.99
CA MET A 76 -11.02 3.63 -9.85
C MET A 76 -9.70 2.99 -9.43
N ILE A 77 -9.56 2.74 -8.12
CA ILE A 77 -8.36 2.10 -7.56
C ILE A 77 -8.70 0.86 -6.72
N VAL A 78 -7.72 -0.03 -6.60
CA VAL A 78 -7.64 -0.96 -5.47
C VAL A 78 -6.64 -0.39 -4.45
N ALA A 79 -7.13 -0.01 -3.27
CA ALA A 79 -6.30 0.38 -2.14
C ALA A 79 -5.71 -0.87 -1.46
N GLN A 80 -4.40 -1.07 -1.60
CA GLN A 80 -3.66 -2.23 -1.12
C GLN A 80 -2.70 -1.87 0.02
N PRO A 81 -2.69 -2.61 1.14
CA PRO A 81 -1.73 -2.43 2.21
C PRO A 81 -0.32 -2.88 1.81
N LEU A 82 0.68 -2.26 2.44
CA LEU A 82 2.08 -2.67 2.43
C LEU A 82 2.55 -2.83 3.88
N PRO A 83 2.36 -4.01 4.51
CA PRO A 83 2.63 -4.16 5.93
C PRO A 83 4.11 -4.01 6.27
N LEU A 84 5.02 -4.61 5.50
CA LEU A 84 6.49 -4.46 5.60
C LEU A 84 7.00 -4.22 7.05
N THR A 85 6.53 -5.03 8.00
CA THR A 85 6.58 -4.75 9.44
C THR A 85 7.99 -4.81 10.03
N ASP A 86 8.95 -5.37 9.31
CA ASP A 86 10.38 -5.32 9.67
C ASP A 86 11.06 -4.00 9.29
N LEU A 87 10.42 -3.24 8.42
CA LEU A 87 10.93 -1.98 7.91
C LEU A 87 10.14 -0.79 8.46
N PHE A 88 8.90 -0.99 8.91
CA PHE A 88 8.01 0.08 9.34
C PHE A 88 7.14 -0.32 10.53
N TYR A 89 6.90 0.62 11.45
CA TYR A 89 6.07 0.38 12.64
C TYR A 89 4.60 0.14 12.28
N ASP A 90 4.03 0.99 11.42
CA ASP A 90 2.62 0.92 11.01
C ASP A 90 2.43 0.29 9.61
N GLY A 91 3.55 -0.15 9.02
CA GLY A 91 3.66 -0.48 7.61
C GLY A 91 3.87 0.73 6.71
N LEU A 92 4.36 0.47 5.50
CA LEU A 92 4.57 1.52 4.50
C LEU A 92 3.24 2.05 3.95
N SER A 93 2.21 1.21 3.96
CA SER A 93 0.82 1.59 3.73
C SER A 93 -0.06 0.75 4.65
N GLN A 94 -0.61 1.40 5.67
CA GLN A 94 -1.40 0.76 6.72
C GLN A 94 -2.76 0.30 6.17
N TRP A 95 -3.20 -0.92 6.53
CA TRP A 95 -4.44 -1.48 5.98
C TRP A 95 -5.70 -0.73 6.41
N GLU A 96 -5.72 -0.19 7.63
CA GLU A 96 -6.81 0.64 8.13
C GLU A 96 -7.01 1.89 7.27
N LYS A 97 -5.93 2.48 6.74
CA LYS A 97 -6.02 3.62 5.81
C LYS A 97 -6.52 3.21 4.43
N CYS A 98 -6.15 2.02 3.95
CA CYS A 98 -6.72 1.47 2.72
C CYS A 98 -8.22 1.20 2.86
N ALA A 99 -8.66 0.67 4.00
CA ALA A 99 -10.07 0.50 4.31
C ALA A 99 -10.81 1.84 4.37
N ALA A 100 -10.23 2.84 5.06
CA ALA A 100 -10.80 4.19 5.14
C ALA A 100 -10.88 4.89 3.77
N MET A 101 -9.90 4.67 2.88
CA MET A 101 -9.96 5.14 1.49
C MET A 101 -11.18 4.57 0.75
N ALA A 102 -11.40 3.25 0.85
CA ALA A 102 -12.57 2.59 0.25
C ALA A 102 -13.90 3.02 0.88
N GLN A 103 -13.93 3.28 2.19
CA GLN A 103 -15.12 3.80 2.87
C GLN A 103 -15.45 5.25 2.47
N LYS A 104 -14.42 6.09 2.27
CA LYS A 104 -14.59 7.50 1.88
C LYS A 104 -14.94 7.66 0.40
N TYR A 105 -14.42 6.79 -0.46
CA TYR A 105 -14.65 6.81 -1.91
C TYR A 105 -15.24 5.48 -2.40
N PRO A 106 -16.43 5.06 -1.93
CA PRO A 106 -16.97 3.73 -2.20
C PRO A 106 -17.24 3.45 -3.68
N ASP A 107 -17.46 4.48 -4.48
CA ASP A 107 -17.68 4.37 -5.94
C ASP A 107 -16.37 4.38 -6.75
N ARG A 108 -15.21 4.66 -6.12
CA ARG A 108 -13.92 4.79 -6.80
C ARG A 108 -12.76 4.03 -6.14
N ALA A 109 -12.96 3.38 -5.01
CA ALA A 109 -11.90 2.65 -4.31
C ALA A 109 -12.40 1.33 -3.73
N ILE A 110 -11.68 0.24 -4.02
CA ILE A 110 -11.89 -1.08 -3.40
C ILE A 110 -10.76 -1.35 -2.41
N PHE A 111 -11.13 -1.82 -1.22
CA PHE A 111 -10.17 -2.30 -0.24
C PHE A 111 -9.81 -3.77 -0.48
N TRP A 112 -8.53 -4.04 -0.68
CA TRP A 112 -7.96 -5.38 -0.54
C TRP A 112 -7.22 -5.48 0.78
N GLY A 113 -7.54 -6.49 1.59
CA GLY A 113 -6.89 -6.74 2.84
C GLY A 113 -5.46 -7.26 2.71
N SER A 114 -4.79 -7.41 3.85
CA SER A 114 -3.51 -8.11 3.95
C SER A 114 -3.40 -8.79 5.31
N VAL A 115 -2.81 -9.98 5.33
CA VAL A 115 -2.48 -10.72 6.55
C VAL A 115 -1.11 -11.39 6.40
N ASN A 116 -0.51 -11.83 7.50
CA ASN A 116 0.60 -12.77 7.46
C ASN A 116 0.04 -14.21 7.53
N PRO A 117 0.06 -14.98 6.43
CA PRO A 117 -0.55 -16.32 6.43
C PRO A 117 0.20 -17.31 7.34
N LEU A 118 1.45 -17.02 7.72
CA LEU A 118 2.23 -17.83 8.66
C LEU A 118 1.72 -17.76 10.10
N GLU A 119 0.84 -16.82 10.43
CA GLU A 119 0.26 -16.70 11.78
C GLU A 119 -0.94 -17.64 12.03
N GLY A 120 -1.27 -18.49 11.05
CA GLY A 120 -2.32 -19.51 11.17
C GLY A 120 -3.67 -18.90 11.56
N ARG A 121 -4.22 -19.30 12.72
CA ARG A 121 -5.56 -18.87 13.15
C ARG A 121 -5.69 -17.36 13.29
N LYS A 122 -4.65 -16.67 13.74
CA LYS A 122 -4.67 -15.20 13.87
C LYS A 122 -4.85 -14.51 12.52
N ALA A 123 -4.24 -15.05 11.46
CA ALA A 123 -4.41 -14.55 10.11
C ALA A 123 -5.87 -14.70 9.66
N LEU A 124 -6.49 -15.86 9.92
CA LEU A 124 -7.89 -16.11 9.60
C LEU A 124 -8.84 -15.17 10.36
N ASP A 125 -8.64 -14.98 11.66
CA ASP A 125 -9.46 -14.08 12.47
C ASP A 125 -9.32 -12.62 11.98
N LEU A 126 -8.11 -12.21 11.58
CA LEU A 126 -7.87 -10.89 10.99
C LEU A 126 -8.49 -10.75 9.58
N MET A 127 -8.46 -11.80 8.75
CA MET A 127 -9.17 -11.82 7.47
C MET A 127 -10.67 -11.65 7.67
N GLU A 128 -11.26 -12.40 8.60
CA GLU A 128 -12.68 -12.32 8.94
C GLU A 128 -13.05 -10.90 9.40
N ARG A 129 -12.23 -10.29 10.25
CA ARG A 129 -12.39 -8.90 10.67
C ARG A 129 -12.35 -7.93 9.49
N GLN A 130 -11.31 -8.01 8.65
CA GLN A 130 -11.15 -7.10 7.50
C GLN A 130 -12.32 -7.23 6.50
N VAL A 131 -12.86 -8.44 6.31
CA VAL A 131 -14.04 -8.66 5.45
C VAL A 131 -15.31 -8.12 6.10
N LYS A 132 -15.61 -8.53 7.34
CA LYS A 132 -16.91 -8.25 7.99
C LYS A 132 -17.05 -6.81 8.46
N GLU A 133 -15.99 -6.23 9.01
CA GLU A 133 -16.02 -4.90 9.61
C GLU A 133 -15.59 -3.81 8.63
N TYR A 134 -14.67 -4.12 7.72
CA TYR A 134 -14.02 -3.11 6.86
C TYR A 134 -14.28 -3.32 5.36
N GLY A 135 -15.01 -4.37 4.98
CA GLY A 135 -15.47 -4.58 3.60
C GLY A 135 -14.40 -5.03 2.62
N ALA A 136 -13.31 -5.67 3.08
CA ALA A 136 -12.28 -6.23 2.22
C ALA A 136 -12.88 -7.14 1.13
N LYS A 137 -12.45 -6.96 -0.13
CA LYS A 137 -12.94 -7.73 -1.28
C LYS A 137 -11.98 -8.83 -1.74
N ALA A 138 -10.71 -8.69 -1.44
CA ALA A 138 -9.67 -9.70 -1.68
C ALA A 138 -8.51 -9.47 -0.71
N PHE A 139 -7.45 -10.28 -0.80
CA PHE A 139 -6.26 -10.15 0.02
C PHE A 139 -4.99 -10.15 -0.83
N LYS A 140 -4.06 -9.24 -0.51
CA LYS A 140 -2.69 -9.26 -1.00
C LYS A 140 -1.81 -10.00 0.00
N LEU A 141 -1.06 -10.98 -0.47
CA LEU A 141 -0.15 -11.79 0.34
C LEU A 141 1.29 -11.65 -0.16
N TYR A 142 2.24 -11.71 0.76
CA TYR A 142 3.67 -11.72 0.45
C TYR A 142 4.20 -13.13 0.71
N ASN A 143 4.72 -13.77 -0.33
CA ASN A 143 5.30 -15.12 -0.29
C ASN A 143 6.68 -15.16 0.40
N VAL A 144 7.21 -14.00 0.77
CA VAL A 144 8.38 -13.85 1.64
C VAL A 144 8.06 -12.77 2.66
N ARG A 145 8.11 -13.13 3.94
CA ARG A 145 8.21 -12.18 5.03
C ARG A 145 9.66 -12.09 5.46
N TYR A 146 10.06 -10.93 5.93
CA TYR A 146 11.18 -10.87 6.84
C TYR A 146 10.53 -10.96 8.22
N ASP A 147 11.13 -11.67 9.15
CA ASP A 147 10.74 -11.63 10.56
C ASP A 147 12.06 -11.69 11.32
N TYR A 148 12.26 -10.82 12.31
CA TYR A 148 13.46 -10.83 13.16
C TYR A 148 14.81 -10.77 12.39
N GLY A 149 14.82 -10.18 11.19
CA GLY A 149 16.03 -10.00 10.38
C GLY A 149 16.37 -11.14 9.41
N GLU A 150 15.55 -12.20 9.35
CA GLU A 150 15.74 -13.31 8.41
C GLU A 150 14.53 -13.45 7.46
N PRO A 151 14.73 -13.83 6.19
CA PRO A 151 13.63 -14.11 5.28
C PRO A 151 12.98 -15.47 5.60
N PHE A 152 11.65 -15.46 5.72
CA PHE A 152 10.80 -16.64 5.84
C PHE A 152 9.97 -16.80 4.56
N PRO A 153 10.51 -17.50 3.55
CA PRO A 153 9.78 -17.80 2.33
C PRO A 153 8.74 -18.89 2.59
N TRP A 154 7.60 -18.77 1.93
CA TRP A 154 6.60 -19.83 1.81
C TRP A 154 6.09 -19.90 0.38
N ARG A 155 5.63 -21.08 -0.03
CA ARG A 155 5.05 -21.24 -1.36
C ARG A 155 3.55 -20.96 -1.29
N MET A 156 3.03 -20.22 -2.26
CA MET A 156 1.59 -19.93 -2.35
C MET A 156 0.71 -21.16 -2.58
N ASP A 157 1.32 -22.31 -2.87
CA ASP A 157 0.67 -23.62 -3.00
C ASP A 157 1.06 -24.60 -1.87
N ASP A 158 1.67 -24.13 -0.77
CA ASP A 158 1.99 -24.98 0.38
C ASP A 158 0.70 -25.29 1.17
N PRO A 159 0.21 -26.54 1.21
CA PRO A 159 -1.06 -26.89 1.84
C PRO A 159 -1.09 -26.70 3.36
N ARG A 160 0.06 -26.39 3.98
CA ARG A 160 0.15 -26.04 5.41
C ARG A 160 -0.10 -24.56 5.66
N VAL A 161 -0.09 -23.74 4.61
CA VAL A 161 -0.21 -22.27 4.65
C VAL A 161 -1.36 -21.75 3.79
N ALA A 162 -1.53 -22.26 2.57
CA ALA A 162 -2.53 -21.83 1.58
C ALA A 162 -3.26 -22.99 0.88
#